data_AF-A0ABD2KUI9-F1
#
_entry.id   AF-A0ABD2KUI9-F1
#
_cell.length_a   1.000
_cell.length_b   1.000
_cell.length_c   1.000
_cell.angle_alpha   90.00
_cell.angle_beta   90.00
_cell.angle_gamma   90.00
#
_symmetry.space_group_name_H-M   'P 1'
#
loop_
_entity.id
_entity.type
_entity.pdbx_description
1 polymer ?
#
loop_
_entity_poly.entity_id
_entity_poly.type
_entity_poly.pdbx_seq_one_letter_code
_entity_poly.pdbx_strand_id
1 'polypeptide(L)'
;MPGGIALARRHGTEVAKVGHGHTDGKWYNLLEEFNVCKADDQLSADQARILKQFGQRLAQFRVRLLARWSKKKGFEPIDGGAE
;
A
#
# COMPACT_ATOMS: atom_id res chain seq x y z
N MET A 1 12.22 -24.17 2.63
CA MET A 1 13.13 -23.54 3.62
C MET A 1 12.59 -22.16 3.95
N PRO A 2 12.24 -21.83 5.20
CA PRO A 2 11.75 -20.51 5.57
C PRO A 2 12.95 -19.56 5.70
N GLY A 3 13.16 -18.67 4.72
CA GLY A 3 14.26 -17.70 4.74
C GLY A 3 14.04 -16.47 3.86
N GLY A 4 12.82 -16.28 3.37
CA GLY A 4 12.45 -15.15 2.52
C GLY A 4 12.32 -13.86 3.33
N ILE A 5 12.71 -12.72 2.74
CA ILE A 5 12.34 -11.41 3.29
C ILE A 5 10.81 -11.34 3.36
N ALA A 6 10.29 -11.08 4.55
CA ALA A 6 8.86 -11.00 4.82
C ALA A 6 8.53 -9.68 5.50
N LEU A 7 7.35 -9.13 5.22
CA LEU A 7 6.81 -8.01 5.98
C LEU A 7 6.05 -8.54 7.19
N ALA A 8 6.31 -7.95 8.34
CA ALA A 8 5.61 -8.21 9.58
C ALA A 8 5.09 -6.89 10.17
N ARG A 9 3.89 -6.93 10.74
CA ARG A 9 3.31 -5.76 11.40
C ARG A 9 3.68 -5.75 12.88
N ARG A 10 4.35 -4.70 13.36
CA ARG A 10 4.72 -4.51 14.77
C ARG A 10 4.19 -3.15 15.23
N HIS A 11 3.26 -3.14 16.19
CA HIS A 11 2.66 -1.92 16.75
C HIS A 11 2.19 -0.91 15.68
N GLY A 12 1.48 -1.37 14.66
CA GLY A 12 1.00 -0.52 13.57
C GLY A 12 2.04 -0.15 12.50
N THR A 13 3.31 -0.50 12.70
CA THR A 13 4.40 -0.28 11.73
C THR A 13 4.62 -1.53 10.87
N GLU A 14 4.82 -1.35 9.57
CA GLU A 14 5.27 -2.43 8.67
C GLU A 14 6.79 -2.52 8.68
N VAL A 15 7.30 -3.71 9.05
CA VAL A 15 8.73 -3.98 9.23
C VAL A 15 9.13 -5.12 8.31
N ALA A 16 10.13 -4.88 7.46
CA ALA A 16 10.78 -5.91 6.68
C ALA A 16 11.76 -6.70 7.56
N LYS A 17 11.58 -8.01 7.61
CA LYS A 17 12.42 -8.94 8.39
C LYS A 17 13.64 -9.36 7.58
N VAL A 18 14.77 -9.45 8.28
CA VAL A 18 16.04 -9.99 7.78
C VAL A 18 15.79 -11.30 7.03
N GLY A 19 16.39 -11.42 5.85
CA GLY A 19 16.19 -12.57 5.00
C GLY A 19 16.81 -12.37 3.62
N HIS A 20 16.56 -13.36 2.76
CA HIS A 20 17.07 -13.38 1.40
C HIS A 20 15.88 -13.25 0.44
N GLY A 21 16.04 -12.46 -0.62
CA GLY A 21 15.05 -12.29 -1.67
C GLY A 21 15.66 -12.57 -3.02
N HIS A 22 14.79 -12.92 -3.97
CA HIS A 22 15.17 -13.13 -5.35
C HIS A 22 14.16 -12.42 -6.24
N THR A 23 14.63 -11.51 -7.09
CA THR A 23 13.79 -10.80 -8.06
C THR A 23 14.60 -10.62 -9.33
N ASP A 24 13.98 -10.86 -10.48
CA ASP A 24 14.60 -10.66 -11.81
C ASP A 24 15.98 -11.35 -11.97
N GLY A 25 16.07 -12.60 -11.50
CA GLY A 25 17.31 -13.39 -11.61
C GLY A 25 18.44 -12.96 -10.65
N LYS A 26 18.21 -11.97 -9.77
CA LYS A 26 19.20 -11.47 -8.82
C LYS A 26 18.78 -11.74 -7.38
N TRP A 27 19.77 -12.14 -6.58
CA TRP A 27 19.62 -12.34 -5.15
C TRP A 27 19.99 -11.08 -4.38
N TYR A 28 19.22 -10.78 -3.34
CA TYR A 28 19.48 -9.68 -2.42
C TYR A 28 19.27 -10.15 -0.99
N ASN A 29 20.07 -9.62 -0.07
CA ASN A 29 20.02 -9.95 1.34
C ASN A 29 19.67 -8.69 2.12
N LEU A 30 18.64 -8.76 2.95
CA LEU A 30 18.36 -7.71 3.92
C LEU A 30 19.11 -8.05 5.20
N LEU A 31 20.12 -7.24 5.53
CA LEU A 31 21.06 -7.53 6.63
C LEU A 31 20.48 -7.18 8.01
N GLU A 32 19.55 -6.23 8.06
CA GLU A 32 18.93 -5.75 9.29
C GLU A 32 17.43 -5.50 9.11
N GLU A 33 16.67 -5.46 10.20
CA GLU A 33 15.25 -5.13 10.13
C GLU A 33 15.07 -3.69 9.60
N PHE A 34 14.20 -3.52 8.61
CA PHE A 34 13.93 -2.21 8.03
C PHE A 34 12.49 -1.79 8.28
N ASN A 35 12.29 -0.65 8.96
CA ASN A 35 10.98 -0.07 9.17
C ASN A 35 10.52 0.61 7.87
N VAL A 36 9.55 0.00 7.18
CA VAL A 36 9.08 0.50 5.89
C VAL A 36 8.20 1.71 6.09
N CYS A 37 7.10 1.59 6.82
CA CYS A 37 6.17 2.70 7.08
C CYS A 37 5.44 2.51 8.41
N LYS A 38 4.96 3.61 8.98
CA LYS A 38 4.14 3.62 10.19
C LYS A 38 2.66 3.80 9.84
N ALA A 39 1.78 3.38 10.75
CA ALA A 39 0.37 3.70 10.64
C ALA A 39 0.18 5.23 10.66
N ASP A 40 -0.80 5.69 9.89
CA ASP A 40 -1.25 7.09 9.82
C ASP A 40 -0.23 8.10 9.26
N ASP A 41 0.98 7.66 8.89
CA ASP A 41 1.94 8.47 8.15
C ASP A 41 1.66 8.41 6.64
N GLN A 42 1.86 9.55 5.95
CA GLN A 42 1.78 9.60 4.50
C GLN A 42 2.89 8.75 3.87
N LEU A 43 2.52 7.80 3.01
CA LEU A 43 3.49 6.96 2.32
C LEU A 43 4.26 7.75 1.26
N SER A 44 5.58 7.57 1.26
CA SER A 44 6.44 7.97 0.15
C SER A 44 6.29 7.01 -1.04
N ALA A 45 6.70 7.46 -2.22
CA ALA A 45 6.67 6.64 -3.42
C ALA A 45 7.51 5.36 -3.27
N ASP A 46 8.67 5.43 -2.63
CA ASP A 46 9.54 4.27 -2.42
C ASP A 46 8.96 3.29 -1.41
N GLN A 47 8.36 3.77 -0.32
CA GLN A 47 7.63 2.92 0.63
C GLN A 47 6.51 2.17 -0.08
N ALA A 48 5.69 2.86 -0.89
CA ALA A 48 4.61 2.24 -1.65
C ALA A 48 5.12 1.17 -2.63
N ARG A 49 6.27 1.39 -3.28
CA ARG A 49 6.89 0.40 -4.18
C ARG A 49 7.33 -0.86 -3.44
N ILE A 50 7.93 -0.71 -2.25
CA ILE A 50 8.30 -1.84 -1.39
C ILE A 50 7.07 -2.65 -1.02
N LEU A 51 6.02 -1.99 -0.53
CA LEU A 51 4.78 -2.67 -0.13
C LEU A 51 4.09 -3.38 -1.30
N LYS A 52 4.06 -2.75 -2.47
CA LYS A 52 3.57 -3.35 -3.71
C LYS A 52 4.37 -4.60 -4.09
N GLN A 53 5.70 -4.56 -3.97
CA GLN A 53 6.57 -5.69 -4.28
C GLN A 53 6.26 -6.90 -3.40
N PHE A 54 5.96 -6.68 -2.12
CA PHE A 54 5.59 -7.73 -1.17
C PHE A 54 4.09 -8.06 -1.16
N GLY A 55 3.30 -7.47 -2.07
CA GLY A 55 1.87 -7.74 -2.20
C GLY A 55 1.01 -7.23 -1.04
N GLN A 56 1.51 -6.29 -0.22
CA GLN A 56 0.75 -5.71 0.89
C GLN A 56 -0.32 -4.74 0.38
N ARG A 57 -1.57 -5.05 0.72
CA ARG A 57 -2.74 -4.25 0.37
C ARG A 57 -3.18 -3.44 1.58
N LEU A 58 -2.56 -2.28 1.78
CA LEU A 58 -2.85 -1.42 2.93
C LEU A 58 -4.16 -0.61 2.81
N ALA A 59 -4.63 -0.35 1.59
CA ALA A 59 -5.81 0.48 1.37
C ALA A 59 -6.90 -0.26 0.59
N GLN A 60 -8.15 -0.01 0.97
CA GLN A 60 -9.30 -0.40 0.17
C GLN A 60 -9.62 0.73 -0.80
N PHE A 61 -9.48 0.46 -2.10
CA PHE A 61 -9.92 1.40 -3.12
C PHE A 61 -11.45 1.51 -3.09
N ARG A 62 -11.98 2.73 -2.97
CA ARG A 62 -13.42 3.02 -3.01
C ARG A 62 -13.66 4.17 -3.99
N VAL A 63 -14.54 3.96 -4.96
CA VAL A 63 -15.00 5.02 -5.87
C VAL A 63 -16.02 5.88 -5.13
N ARG A 64 -15.71 7.17 -4.95
CA ARG A 64 -16.70 8.17 -4.50
C ARG A 64 -17.29 8.84 -5.74
N LEU A 65 -18.56 8.55 -6.04
CA LEU A 65 -19.29 9.24 -7.09
C LEU A 65 -19.59 10.66 -6.61
N LEU A 66 -19.05 11.66 -7.31
CA LEU A 66 -19.22 13.08 -6.96
C LEU A 66 -20.50 13.67 -7.55
N ALA A 67 -20.88 13.20 -8.73
CA ALA A 67 -22.04 13.71 -9.45
C ALA A 67 -22.53 12.70 -10.48
N ARG A 68 -23.76 12.91 -10.96
CA ARG A 68 -24.33 12.22 -12.12
C ARG A 68 -24.98 13.24 -13.05
N TRP A 69 -25.12 12.87 -14.32
CA TRP A 69 -25.90 13.65 -15.27
C TRP A 69 -27.02 12.81 -15.86
N SER A 70 -28.20 13.39 -16.03
CA SER A 70 -29.30 12.75 -16.76
C SER A 70 -29.99 13.72 -17.72
N LYS A 71 -30.50 13.21 -18.84
CA LYS A 71 -31.20 14.01 -19.86
C LYS A 71 -32.43 14.74 -19.32
N LYS A 72 -33.06 14.23 -18.25
CA LYS A 72 -34.26 14.81 -17.63
C LYS A 72 -33.94 15.86 -16.57
N LYS A 73 -32.90 15.64 -15.76
CA LYS A 73 -32.60 16.46 -14.58
C LYS A 73 -31.33 17.30 -14.71
N GLY A 74 -30.58 17.13 -15.78
CA GLY A 74 -29.27 17.77 -15.93
C GLY A 74 -28.24 17.19 -14.99
N PHE A 75 -27.28 18.03 -14.57
CA PHE A 75 -26.23 17.68 -13.62
C PHE A 75 -26.77 17.66 -12.18
N GLU A 76 -26.57 16.56 -11.47
CA GLU A 76 -26.94 16.37 -10.07
C GLU A 76 -25.68 16.02 -9.26
N PRO A 77 -25.23 16.87 -8.33
CA PRO A 77 -24.20 16.48 -7.37
C PRO A 77 -24.72 15.34 -6.47
N ILE A 78 -23.82 14.44 -6.05
CA ILE A 78 -24.12 13.35 -5.12
C ILE A 78 -23.43 13.72 -3.80
N ASP A 79 -24.20 13.98 -2.75
CA ASP A 79 -23.76 14.53 -1.45
C ASP A 79 -22.79 13.65 -0.63
N GLY A 80 -22.19 12.62 -1.23
CA GLY A 80 -21.16 11.78 -0.62
C GLY A 80 -19.71 12.20 -0.92
N GLY A 81 -19.52 13.35 -1.59
CA GLY A 81 -18.24 13.80 -2.15
C GLY A 81 -17.57 14.99 -1.44
N ALA A 82 -18.07 15.44 -0.29
CA ALA A 82 -17.41 16.44 0.53
C ALA A 82 -16.61 15.74 1.64
N GLU A 83 -15.33 15.49 1.38
CA GLU A 83 -14.24 15.32 2.36
C GLU A 83 -12.91 15.30 1.63
#